data_AF-A0A0C2X8I0-F1
#
_entry.id   AF-A0A0C2X8I0-F1
#
_cell.length_a   1.000
_cell.length_b   1.000
_cell.length_c   1.000
_cell.angle_alpha   90.00
_cell.angle_beta   90.00
_cell.angle_gamma   90.00
#
_symmetry.space_group_name_H-M   'P 1'
#
loop_
_entity.id
_entity.type
_entity.pdbx_description
1 polymer ?
#
loop_
_entity_poly.entity_id
_entity_poly.type
_entity_poly.pdbx_seq_one_letter_code
_entity_poly.pdbx_strand_id
1 'polypeptide(L)'
;MQEEDPFNTLKREARYRAAPSPWDGDRLYAAHTLYGQAITDFCERAIRMKQLVGGGEAWDLTNGAVTSVARYKPNARPIIPPVGHCYGHLIYEGYLDGQRMWGSTRGGETAIRNGDVIQWCDAQVQLLDENEETTVFSFGATGYTSIILSGAEFPELLSEDFQTLPPTRLPDVTIVMQSAASAMLPTRKLVLFNTLQRGRIWIYRPVGWDYVGLNAEPEADWPPPDPTLFLPS
;
A
#
# COMPACT_ATOMS: atom_id res chain seq x y z
N MET A 1 -39.93 -10.68 32.64
CA MET A 1 -38.51 -10.67 33.05
C MET A 1 -37.68 -10.77 31.79
N GLN A 2 -37.14 -9.66 31.32
CA GLN A 2 -36.05 -9.70 30.34
C GLN A 2 -34.78 -9.95 31.15
N GLU A 3 -34.08 -11.05 30.87
CA GLU A 3 -32.71 -11.25 31.34
C GLU A 3 -31.86 -10.13 30.73
N GLU A 4 -31.31 -9.27 31.59
CA GLU A 4 -30.30 -8.30 31.17
C GLU A 4 -29.07 -9.08 30.71
N ASP A 5 -28.67 -8.86 29.46
CA ASP A 5 -27.47 -9.44 28.88
C ASP A 5 -26.23 -9.05 29.73
N PRO A 6 -25.58 -10.01 30.42
CA PRO A 6 -24.46 -9.73 31.34
C PRO A 6 -23.24 -9.14 30.61
N PHE A 7 -23.18 -9.20 29.27
CA PHE A 7 -22.09 -8.63 28.49
C PHE A 7 -22.23 -7.12 28.24
N ASN A 8 -23.37 -6.51 28.57
CA ASN A 8 -23.66 -5.10 28.30
C ASN A 8 -23.12 -4.13 29.38
N THR A 9 -22.36 -4.64 30.36
CA THR A 9 -21.78 -3.85 31.47
C THR A 9 -20.29 -3.53 31.29
N LEU A 10 -19.60 -4.11 30.30
CA LEU A 10 -18.18 -3.87 30.04
C LEU A 10 -17.97 -2.60 29.22
N LYS A 11 -17.60 -1.51 29.90
CA LYS A 11 -17.04 -0.31 29.24
C LYS A 11 -15.67 -0.65 28.67
N ARG A 12 -15.57 -0.73 27.35
CA ARG A 12 -14.30 -0.90 26.64
C ARG A 12 -13.74 0.46 26.28
N GLU A 13 -12.51 0.73 26.68
CA GLU A 13 -11.77 1.92 26.26
C GLU A 13 -10.65 1.49 25.32
N ALA A 14 -10.49 2.19 24.20
CA ALA A 14 -9.37 2.04 23.30
C ALA A 14 -8.51 3.31 23.37
N ARG A 15 -7.19 3.14 23.48
CA ARG A 15 -6.23 4.24 23.37
C ARG A 15 -5.47 4.09 22.07
N TYR A 16 -5.52 5.12 21.25
CA TYR A 16 -4.80 5.17 19.98
C TYR A 16 -3.49 5.94 20.17
N ARG A 17 -2.41 5.44 19.58
CA ARG A 17 -1.17 6.22 19.45
C ARG A 17 -1.40 7.34 18.43
N ALA A 18 -0.66 8.43 18.56
CA ALA A 18 -0.63 9.45 17.52
C ALA A 18 -0.16 8.83 16.18
N ALA A 19 -0.63 9.40 15.07
CA ALA A 19 -0.12 9.03 13.77
C ALA A 19 1.41 9.27 13.73
N PRO A 20 2.20 8.35 13.15
CA PRO A 20 3.63 8.54 13.02
C PRO A 20 3.92 9.78 12.15
N SER A 21 4.99 10.50 12.50
CA SER A 21 5.47 11.60 11.67
C SER A 21 5.97 11.08 10.32
N PRO A 22 5.75 11.84 9.23
CA PRO A 22 6.23 11.44 7.92
C PRO A 22 7.76 11.35 7.92
N TRP A 23 8.29 10.38 7.17
CA TRP A 23 9.71 10.19 6.95
C TRP A 23 10.25 11.15 5.89
N ASP A 24 11.50 11.55 6.04
CA ASP A 24 12.25 12.28 5.03
C ASP A 24 12.57 11.39 3.81
N GLY A 25 13.08 12.02 2.74
CA GLY A 25 13.45 11.33 1.51
C GLY A 25 14.53 10.26 1.71
N ASP A 26 15.53 10.52 2.56
CA ASP A 26 16.64 9.59 2.80
C ASP A 26 16.15 8.29 3.44
N ARG A 27 15.28 8.37 4.45
CA ARG A 27 14.68 7.19 5.09
C ARG A 27 13.75 6.44 4.13
N LEU A 28 12.97 7.17 3.32
CA LEU A 28 12.11 6.58 2.31
C LEU A 28 12.92 5.88 1.20
N TYR A 29 14.06 6.44 0.80
CA TYR A 29 14.97 5.83 -0.17
C TYR A 29 15.66 4.59 0.41
N ALA A 30 16.08 4.65 1.68
CA ALA A 30 16.67 3.51 2.38
C ALA A 30 15.66 2.35 2.48
N ALA A 31 14.38 2.64 2.76
CA ALA A 31 13.32 1.64 2.78
C ALA A 31 13.12 1.00 1.40
N HIS A 32 13.10 1.78 0.32
CA HIS A 32 13.05 1.25 -1.04
C HIS A 32 14.25 0.33 -1.34
N THR A 33 15.47 0.75 -1.00
CA THR A 33 16.69 -0.05 -1.19
C THR A 33 16.61 -1.37 -0.41
N LEU A 34 16.04 -1.32 0.80
CA LEU A 34 15.89 -2.48 1.65
C LEU A 34 14.80 -3.43 1.17
N TYR A 35 13.65 -2.95 0.69
CA TYR A 35 12.47 -3.80 0.44
C TYR A 35 12.10 -3.96 -1.03
N GLY A 36 12.28 -2.91 -1.84
CA GLY A 36 11.75 -2.78 -3.19
C GLY A 36 12.09 -3.95 -4.10
N GLN A 37 13.37 -4.34 -4.17
CA GLN A 37 13.82 -5.43 -5.04
C GLN A 37 13.15 -6.78 -4.71
N ALA A 38 13.00 -7.10 -3.41
CA ALA A 38 12.41 -8.37 -3.01
C ALA A 38 10.92 -8.45 -3.38
N ILE A 39 10.22 -7.32 -3.24
CA ILE A 39 8.82 -7.16 -3.63
C ILE A 39 8.67 -7.31 -5.15
N THR A 40 9.49 -6.62 -5.93
CA THR A 40 9.43 -6.73 -7.39
C THR A 40 9.79 -8.12 -7.90
N ASP A 41 10.82 -8.77 -7.32
CA ASP A 41 11.20 -10.14 -7.67
C ASP A 41 10.05 -11.13 -7.44
N PHE A 42 9.23 -10.89 -6.41
CA PHE A 42 8.04 -11.69 -6.13
C PHE A 42 7.01 -11.55 -7.24
N CYS A 43 6.67 -10.32 -7.61
CA CYS A 43 5.72 -10.06 -8.68
C CYS A 43 6.20 -10.62 -10.02
N GLU A 44 7.48 -10.43 -10.33
CA GLU A 44 8.14 -10.95 -11.52
C GLU A 44 8.07 -12.48 -11.61
N ARG A 45 8.26 -13.18 -10.48
CA ARG A 45 8.03 -14.64 -10.42
C ARG A 45 6.57 -14.99 -10.65
N ALA A 46 5.62 -14.27 -10.03
CA ALA A 46 4.19 -14.54 -10.18
C ALA A 46 3.75 -14.43 -11.65
N ILE A 47 4.22 -13.40 -12.36
CA ILE A 47 4.02 -13.22 -13.81
C ILE A 47 4.58 -14.43 -14.59
N ARG A 48 5.84 -14.83 -14.32
CA ARG A 48 6.47 -15.97 -15.01
C ARG A 48 5.75 -17.29 -14.76
N MET A 49 5.25 -17.51 -13.55
CA MET A 49 4.53 -18.73 -13.18
C MET A 49 3.14 -18.81 -13.81
N LYS A 50 2.58 -17.69 -14.29
CA LYS A 50 1.23 -17.62 -14.88
C LYS A 50 0.17 -18.22 -13.94
N GLN A 51 0.31 -17.97 -12.65
CA GLN A 51 -0.58 -18.46 -11.61
C GLN A 51 -1.01 -17.30 -10.72
N LEU A 52 -2.26 -17.34 -10.29
CA LEU A 52 -2.79 -16.41 -9.30
C LEU A 52 -2.03 -16.58 -7.98
N VAL A 53 -1.75 -15.46 -7.34
CA VAL A 53 -1.23 -15.46 -5.96
C VAL A 53 -2.41 -15.54 -5.00
N GLY A 54 -2.36 -16.44 -4.02
CA GLY A 54 -3.42 -16.61 -3.02
C GLY A 54 -4.76 -17.02 -3.64
N GLY A 55 -5.85 -16.38 -3.21
CA GLY A 55 -7.18 -16.53 -3.80
C GLY A 55 -7.35 -15.87 -5.17
N GLY A 56 -6.33 -15.11 -5.62
CA GLY A 56 -6.35 -14.39 -6.89
C GLY A 56 -6.89 -12.97 -6.78
N GLU A 57 -7.15 -12.48 -5.57
CA GLU A 57 -7.52 -11.09 -5.35
C GLU A 57 -6.30 -10.17 -5.47
N ALA A 58 -6.51 -8.90 -5.82
CA ALA A 58 -5.40 -7.96 -5.96
C ALA A 58 -4.60 -7.79 -4.66
N TRP A 59 -5.30 -7.81 -3.52
CA TRP A 59 -4.68 -7.71 -2.21
C TRP A 59 -3.88 -8.96 -1.83
N ASP A 60 -4.20 -10.15 -2.37
CA ASP A 60 -3.39 -11.37 -2.16
C ASP A 60 -2.00 -11.21 -2.76
N LEU A 61 -1.92 -10.65 -3.97
CA LEU A 61 -0.66 -10.34 -4.64
C LEU A 61 0.16 -9.35 -3.81
N THR A 62 -0.48 -8.27 -3.35
CA THR A 62 0.15 -7.23 -2.53
C THR A 62 0.67 -7.79 -1.21
N ASN A 63 -0.16 -8.52 -0.48
CA ASN A 63 0.21 -9.15 0.79
C ASN A 63 1.32 -10.19 0.60
N GLY A 64 1.21 -11.05 -0.41
CA GLY A 64 2.24 -12.03 -0.75
C GLY A 64 3.58 -11.38 -1.05
N ALA A 65 3.60 -10.28 -1.81
CA ALA A 65 4.84 -9.60 -2.16
C ALA A 65 5.51 -8.95 -0.94
N VAL A 66 4.74 -8.19 -0.14
CA VAL A 66 5.26 -7.52 1.07
C VAL A 66 5.76 -8.52 2.09
N THR A 67 4.99 -9.57 2.39
CA THR A 67 5.39 -10.61 3.36
C THR A 67 6.57 -11.45 2.87
N SER A 68 6.76 -11.58 1.55
CA SER A 68 7.89 -12.33 1.00
C SER A 68 9.26 -11.71 1.30
N VAL A 69 9.31 -10.43 1.68
CA VAL A 69 10.55 -9.72 2.03
C VAL A 69 11.34 -10.47 3.10
N ALA A 70 10.68 -10.99 4.15
CA ALA A 70 11.35 -11.74 5.22
C ALA A 70 12.06 -13.01 4.69
N ARG A 71 11.54 -13.61 3.63
CA ARG A 71 12.15 -14.78 2.98
C ARG A 71 13.38 -14.42 2.14
N TYR A 72 13.35 -13.30 1.42
CA TYR A 72 14.46 -12.88 0.54
C TYR A 72 15.55 -12.11 1.27
N LYS A 73 15.20 -11.42 2.36
CA LYS A 73 16.11 -10.63 3.18
C LYS A 73 15.86 -10.91 4.66
N PRO A 74 16.26 -12.10 5.17
CA PRO A 74 16.01 -12.49 6.56
C PRO A 74 16.69 -11.58 7.59
N ASN A 75 17.73 -10.85 7.18
CA ASN A 75 18.43 -9.87 8.03
C ASN A 75 17.89 -8.44 7.88
N ALA A 76 16.92 -8.21 6.99
CA ALA A 76 16.28 -6.89 6.90
C ALA A 76 15.39 -6.66 8.12
N ARG A 77 15.20 -5.39 8.48
CA ARG A 77 14.23 -5.03 9.51
C ARG A 77 12.84 -5.54 9.12
N PRO A 78 12.07 -6.15 10.05
CA PRO A 78 10.74 -6.63 9.76
C PRO A 78 9.87 -5.51 9.18
N ILE A 79 9.23 -5.80 8.05
CA ILE A 79 8.34 -4.89 7.34
C ILE A 79 6.96 -4.90 8.01
N ILE A 80 6.27 -3.76 8.04
CA ILE A 80 4.89 -3.74 8.51
C ILE A 80 4.04 -4.49 7.47
N PRO A 81 3.34 -5.58 7.84
CA PRO A 81 2.46 -6.27 6.91
C PRO A 81 1.29 -5.35 6.52
N PRO A 82 0.67 -5.56 5.36
CA PRO A 82 -0.53 -4.82 5.00
C PRO A 82 -1.64 -5.00 6.05
N VAL A 83 -2.17 -3.90 6.57
CA VAL A 83 -3.29 -3.91 7.54
C VAL A 83 -4.43 -3.07 6.99
N GLY A 84 -5.53 -3.74 6.62
CA GLY A 84 -6.68 -3.09 5.99
C GLY A 84 -6.28 -2.36 4.70
N HIS A 85 -6.32 -1.03 4.74
CA HIS A 85 -6.00 -0.14 3.62
C HIS A 85 -4.60 0.50 3.72
N CYS A 86 -3.77 0.09 4.68
CA CYS A 86 -2.43 0.64 4.87
C CYS A 86 -1.35 -0.36 4.42
N TYR A 87 -0.45 0.10 3.54
CA TYR A 87 0.63 -0.71 2.96
C TYR A 87 2.03 -0.17 3.31
N GLY A 88 2.11 0.69 4.34
CA GLY A 88 3.35 1.30 4.82
C GLY A 88 3.23 2.82 4.99
N HIS A 89 4.30 3.55 4.65
CA HIS A 89 4.32 5.01 4.70
C HIS A 89 3.60 5.58 3.46
N LEU A 90 2.58 6.41 3.65
CA LEU A 90 1.92 7.13 2.56
C LEU A 90 2.91 8.13 1.95
N ILE A 91 3.24 8.03 0.67
CA ILE A 91 4.14 8.96 -0.04
C ILE A 91 3.39 9.93 -0.95
N TYR A 92 2.17 9.57 -1.36
CA TYR A 92 1.32 10.43 -2.17
C TYR A 92 -0.15 10.07 -1.97
N GLU A 93 -1.01 11.08 -1.91
CA GLU A 93 -2.46 10.93 -2.01
C GLU A 93 -3.03 11.89 -3.05
N GLY A 94 -4.09 11.48 -3.74
CA GLY A 94 -4.78 12.36 -4.65
C GLY A 94 -6.16 11.87 -5.04
N TYR A 95 -6.97 12.80 -5.53
CA TYR A 95 -8.29 12.49 -6.05
C TYR A 95 -8.65 13.37 -7.24
N LEU A 96 -9.53 12.85 -8.07
CA LEU A 96 -10.22 13.57 -9.12
C LEU A 96 -11.71 13.20 -9.07
N ASP A 97 -12.56 14.21 -8.93
CA ASP A 97 -14.03 14.05 -8.86
C ASP A 97 -14.69 15.20 -9.64
N GLY A 98 -15.02 14.91 -10.91
CA GLY A 98 -15.52 15.90 -11.85
C GLY A 98 -14.53 17.05 -12.06
N GLN A 99 -14.87 18.24 -11.55
CA GLN A 99 -14.01 19.42 -11.64
C GLN A 99 -13.07 19.60 -10.43
N ARG A 100 -13.21 18.77 -9.39
CA ARG A 100 -12.39 18.84 -8.19
C ARG A 100 -11.19 17.92 -8.37
N MET A 101 -10.00 18.49 -8.30
CA MET A 101 -8.75 17.75 -8.41
C MET A 101 -7.80 18.27 -7.35
N TRP A 102 -7.22 17.35 -6.59
CA TRP A 102 -6.21 17.66 -5.59
C TRP A 102 -5.30 16.46 -5.42
N GLY A 103 -4.04 16.72 -5.13
CA GLY A 103 -3.10 15.70 -4.73
C GLY A 103 -1.93 16.32 -4.01
N SER A 104 -1.27 15.51 -3.19
CA SER A 104 -0.24 15.94 -2.29
C SER A 104 0.76 14.82 -2.05
N THR A 105 2.04 15.17 -2.08
CA THR A 105 3.10 14.30 -1.56
C THR A 105 3.04 14.25 -0.03
N ARG A 106 3.64 13.21 0.53
CA ARG A 106 3.79 13.02 1.97
C ARG A 106 5.22 12.57 2.28
N GLY A 107 5.88 13.22 3.23
CA GLY A 107 7.31 13.04 3.48
C GLY A 107 8.19 13.83 2.51
N GLY A 108 9.41 13.35 2.25
CA GLY A 108 10.39 14.05 1.40
C GLY A 108 10.87 13.26 0.19
N GLU A 109 10.10 12.26 -0.27
CA GLU A 109 10.49 11.46 -1.42
C GLU A 109 10.27 12.19 -2.74
N THR A 110 11.21 12.01 -3.68
CA THR A 110 11.21 12.67 -5.00
C THR A 110 10.81 11.75 -6.14
N ALA A 111 10.53 10.47 -5.87
CA ALA A 111 10.14 9.49 -6.87
C ALA A 111 9.16 8.44 -6.35
N ILE A 112 8.32 7.98 -7.27
CA ILE A 112 7.64 6.69 -7.14
C ILE A 112 8.67 5.62 -7.50
N ARG A 113 8.80 4.57 -6.68
CA ARG A 113 9.87 3.58 -6.83
C ARG A 113 9.34 2.16 -6.95
N ASN A 114 10.21 1.28 -7.45
CA ASN A 114 9.92 -0.13 -7.57
C ASN A 114 9.61 -0.73 -6.18
N GLY A 115 8.54 -1.51 -6.12
CA GLY A 115 8.02 -2.11 -4.90
C GLY A 115 7.07 -1.22 -4.10
N ASP A 116 6.86 0.04 -4.49
CA ASP A 116 5.78 0.86 -3.92
C ASP A 116 4.41 0.26 -4.29
N VAL A 117 3.41 0.51 -3.45
CA VAL A 117 2.06 -0.03 -3.58
C VAL A 117 1.11 1.10 -3.90
N ILE A 118 0.29 0.93 -4.94
CA ILE A 118 -0.81 1.84 -5.26
C ILE A 118 -2.12 1.22 -4.77
N GLN A 119 -2.89 2.00 -4.04
CA GLN A 119 -4.27 1.72 -3.73
C GLN A 119 -5.18 2.64 -4.54
N TRP A 120 -6.19 2.03 -5.17
CA TRP A 120 -7.16 2.68 -6.04
C TRP A 120 -8.55 2.59 -5.42
N CYS A 121 -9.33 3.67 -5.46
CA CYS A 121 -10.73 3.66 -5.02
C CYS A 121 -11.61 4.43 -5.99
N ASP A 122 -12.57 3.73 -6.60
CA ASP A 122 -13.45 4.25 -7.66
C ASP A 122 -12.68 5.00 -8.76
N ALA A 123 -11.49 4.50 -9.09
CA ALA A 123 -10.58 5.14 -10.01
C ALA A 123 -10.80 4.67 -11.44
N GLN A 124 -10.67 5.57 -12.40
CA GLN A 124 -10.73 5.23 -13.82
C GLN A 124 -9.57 5.88 -14.56
N VAL A 125 -8.75 5.08 -15.23
CA VAL A 125 -7.51 5.50 -15.89
C VAL A 125 -7.24 4.58 -17.09
N GLN A 126 -6.47 5.06 -18.06
CA GLN A 126 -5.98 4.22 -19.14
C GLN A 126 -4.78 3.39 -18.70
N LEU A 127 -4.82 2.12 -19.06
CA LEU A 127 -3.73 1.17 -18.90
C LEU A 127 -3.27 0.74 -20.30
N LEU A 128 -1.97 0.81 -20.53
CA LEU A 128 -1.31 0.27 -21.71
C LEU A 128 -0.74 -1.11 -21.38
N ASP A 129 -0.96 -2.09 -22.25
CA ASP A 129 -0.41 -3.43 -22.08
C ASP A 129 0.89 -3.65 -22.87
N GLU A 130 1.45 -4.86 -22.78
CA GLU A 130 2.70 -5.21 -23.46
C GLU A 130 2.57 -5.22 -25.00
N ASN A 131 1.36 -5.23 -25.56
CA ASN A 131 1.09 -5.13 -27.00
C ASN A 131 0.79 -3.69 -27.44
N GLU A 132 1.02 -2.71 -26.56
CA GLU A 132 0.68 -1.30 -26.78
C GLU A 132 -0.83 -1.05 -26.99
N GLU A 133 -1.68 -1.97 -26.53
CA GLU A 133 -3.13 -1.76 -26.52
C GLU A 133 -3.54 -0.95 -25.29
N THR A 134 -4.24 0.16 -25.53
CA THR A 134 -4.72 1.04 -24.46
C THR A 134 -6.16 0.67 -24.09
N THR A 135 -6.39 0.45 -22.79
CA THR A 135 -7.71 0.10 -22.25
C THR A 135 -8.07 1.04 -21.11
N VAL A 136 -9.32 1.52 -21.07
CA VAL A 136 -9.84 2.23 -19.88
C VAL A 136 -10.18 1.19 -18.83
N PHE A 137 -9.49 1.25 -17.68
CA PHE A 137 -9.73 0.35 -16.57
C PHE A 137 -10.42 1.09 -15.42
N SER A 138 -11.45 0.45 -14.86
CA SER A 138 -12.22 0.97 -13.73
C SER A 138 -11.94 0.14 -12.49
N PHE A 139 -11.32 0.75 -11.49
CA PHE A 139 -11.09 0.19 -10.17
C PHE A 139 -12.31 0.41 -9.29
N GLY A 140 -12.80 -0.65 -8.64
CA GLY A 140 -13.99 -0.59 -7.79
C GLY A 140 -13.82 0.25 -6.51
N ALA A 141 -14.93 0.42 -5.78
CA ALA A 141 -14.98 1.22 -4.55
C ALA A 141 -14.32 0.54 -3.32
N THR A 142 -14.00 -0.75 -3.40
CA THR A 142 -13.51 -1.55 -2.26
C THR A 142 -12.01 -1.45 -2.01
N GLY A 143 -11.29 -0.59 -2.73
CA GLY A 143 -9.84 -0.43 -2.57
C GLY A 143 -9.06 -1.51 -3.33
N TYR A 144 -8.88 -1.33 -4.64
CA TYR A 144 -8.05 -2.22 -5.45
C TYR A 144 -6.57 -1.91 -5.21
N THR A 145 -5.67 -2.89 -5.32
CA THR A 145 -4.23 -2.66 -5.12
C THR A 145 -3.39 -3.11 -6.31
N SER A 146 -2.26 -2.45 -6.51
CA SER A 146 -1.24 -2.86 -7.45
C SER A 146 0.15 -2.54 -6.91
N ILE A 147 1.18 -3.21 -7.43
CA ILE A 147 2.58 -2.96 -7.07
C ILE A 147 3.30 -2.35 -8.25
N ILE A 148 4.13 -1.35 -8.02
CA ILE A 148 4.96 -0.72 -9.03
C ILE A 148 6.20 -1.58 -9.33
N LEU A 149 6.34 -1.97 -10.59
CA LEU A 149 7.50 -2.68 -11.12
C LEU A 149 8.55 -1.73 -11.71
N SER A 150 8.10 -0.63 -12.30
CA SER A 150 8.96 0.43 -12.82
C SER A 150 8.39 1.77 -12.40
N GLY A 151 9.06 2.39 -11.44
CA GLY A 151 8.77 3.74 -10.95
C GLY A 151 9.41 4.83 -11.80
N ALA A 152 9.19 6.07 -11.39
CA ALA A 152 9.69 7.27 -12.06
C ALA A 152 9.78 8.44 -11.07
N GLU A 153 10.66 9.39 -11.37
CA GLU A 153 10.79 10.63 -10.60
C GLU A 153 9.54 11.52 -10.76
N PHE A 154 9.18 12.24 -9.71
CA PHE A 154 8.15 13.28 -9.82
C PHE A 154 8.61 14.36 -10.81
N PRO A 155 7.67 15.00 -11.54
CA PRO A 155 8.01 15.98 -12.58
C PRO A 155 8.69 17.25 -12.06
N GLU A 156 8.59 17.51 -10.76
CA GLU A 156 9.18 18.66 -10.06
C GLU A 156 9.91 18.13 -8.82
N LEU A 157 10.91 18.89 -8.34
CA LEU A 157 11.61 18.55 -7.09
C LEU A 157 10.66 18.76 -5.91
N LEU A 158 9.92 17.70 -5.60
CA LEU A 158 8.94 17.70 -4.53
C LEU A 158 9.55 17.19 -3.22
N SER A 159 10.54 17.91 -2.68
CA SER A 159 11.33 17.48 -1.52
C SER A 159 10.71 17.77 -0.16
N GLU A 160 9.55 18.44 -0.10
CA GLU A 160 8.90 18.81 1.15
C GLU A 160 7.57 18.07 1.34
N ASP A 161 7.18 17.90 2.60
CA ASP A 161 5.90 17.32 2.97
C ASP A 161 4.75 18.23 2.52
N PHE A 162 3.64 17.62 2.11
CA PHE A 162 2.43 18.31 1.65
C PHE A 162 2.57 19.18 0.40
N GLN A 163 3.52 18.88 -0.48
CA GLN A 163 3.60 19.61 -1.75
C GLN A 163 2.52 19.17 -2.72
N THR A 164 1.83 20.16 -3.28
CA THR A 164 0.68 19.92 -4.14
C THR A 164 1.13 19.40 -5.50
N LEU A 165 0.66 18.21 -5.87
CA LEU A 165 0.87 17.62 -7.17
C LEU A 165 -0.46 16.99 -7.62
N PRO A 166 -1.10 17.50 -8.70
CA PRO A 166 -2.30 16.87 -9.22
C PRO A 166 -2.03 15.43 -9.67
N PRO A 167 -2.98 14.49 -9.48
CA PRO A 167 -2.77 13.10 -9.85
C PRO A 167 -2.53 12.89 -11.35
N THR A 168 -3.07 13.77 -12.20
CA THR A 168 -2.84 13.76 -13.65
C THR A 168 -1.43 14.20 -14.08
N ARG A 169 -0.62 14.71 -13.13
CA ARG A 169 0.78 15.07 -13.34
C ARG A 169 1.74 14.04 -12.74
N LEU A 170 1.26 12.96 -12.14
CA LEU A 170 2.14 11.86 -11.75
C LEU A 170 2.82 11.27 -12.99
N PRO A 171 4.07 10.82 -12.86
CA PRO A 171 4.74 10.16 -13.97
C PRO A 171 4.11 8.80 -14.24
N ASP A 172 4.13 8.36 -15.49
CA ASP A 172 3.64 7.03 -15.85
C ASP A 172 4.50 5.94 -15.19
N VAL A 173 3.86 4.89 -14.70
CA VAL A 173 4.53 3.79 -13.99
C VAL A 173 4.04 2.44 -14.47
N THR A 174 4.94 1.46 -14.51
CA THR A 174 4.55 0.07 -14.77
C THR A 174 4.14 -0.58 -13.46
N ILE A 175 2.93 -1.14 -13.43
CA ILE A 175 2.39 -1.88 -12.30
C ILE A 175 2.21 -3.37 -12.64
N VAL A 176 2.09 -4.19 -11.60
CA VAL A 176 1.54 -5.54 -11.66
C VAL A 176 0.24 -5.61 -10.88
N MET A 177 -0.73 -6.32 -11.43
CA MET A 177 -2.05 -6.51 -10.85
C MET A 177 -2.63 -7.87 -11.26
N GLN A 178 -3.62 -8.36 -10.52
CA GLN A 178 -4.34 -9.61 -10.79
C GLN A 178 -5.81 -9.51 -10.36
N SER A 179 -6.67 -10.36 -10.90
CA SER A 179 -8.06 -10.46 -10.46
C SER A 179 -8.67 -11.80 -10.85
N ALA A 180 -9.01 -12.61 -9.85
CA ALA A 180 -9.75 -13.86 -10.06
C ALA A 180 -11.11 -13.63 -10.73
N ALA A 181 -11.82 -12.57 -10.33
CA ALA A 181 -13.14 -12.23 -10.87
C ALA A 181 -13.17 -12.01 -12.39
N SER A 182 -12.04 -11.55 -12.97
CA SER A 182 -11.87 -11.35 -14.40
C SER A 182 -10.91 -12.35 -15.05
N ALA A 183 -10.54 -13.42 -14.34
CA ALA A 183 -9.53 -14.40 -14.75
C ALA A 183 -8.19 -13.77 -15.19
N MET A 184 -7.86 -12.60 -14.64
CA MET A 184 -6.63 -11.87 -14.94
C MET A 184 -5.50 -12.40 -14.04
N LEU A 185 -4.59 -13.16 -14.65
CA LEU A 185 -3.34 -13.57 -14.04
C LEU A 185 -2.46 -12.33 -13.72
N PRO A 186 -1.45 -12.45 -12.84
CA PRO A 186 -0.48 -11.38 -12.63
C PRO A 186 0.08 -10.87 -13.97
N THR A 187 -0.23 -9.61 -14.28
CA THR A 187 0.05 -9.01 -15.60
C THR A 187 0.64 -7.62 -15.42
N ARG A 188 1.59 -7.26 -16.29
CA ARG A 188 2.14 -5.90 -16.36
C ARG A 188 1.20 -4.97 -17.10
N LYS A 189 1.04 -3.77 -16.55
CA LYS A 189 0.31 -2.67 -17.19
C LYS A 189 1.07 -1.37 -16.94
N LEU A 190 1.21 -0.54 -17.96
CA LEU A 190 1.67 0.83 -17.80
C LEU A 190 0.45 1.71 -17.48
N VAL A 191 0.51 2.44 -16.37
CA VAL A 191 -0.52 3.38 -15.97
C VAL A 191 -0.22 4.73 -16.60
N LEU A 192 -1.19 5.28 -17.32
CA LEU A 192 -1.11 6.63 -17.89
C LEU A 192 -1.84 7.63 -17.00
N PHE A 193 -1.16 8.22 -16.01
CA PHE A 193 -1.84 9.02 -14.98
C PHE A 193 -2.50 10.28 -15.52
N ASN A 194 -1.95 10.86 -16.59
CA ASN A 194 -2.56 12.00 -17.30
C ASN A 194 -3.98 11.70 -17.85
N THR A 195 -4.38 10.43 -17.91
CA THR A 195 -5.70 9.98 -18.34
C THR A 195 -6.67 9.69 -17.19
N LEU A 196 -6.30 9.97 -15.93
CA LEU A 196 -7.17 9.76 -14.78
C LEU A 196 -8.47 10.57 -14.94
N GLN A 197 -9.60 9.87 -14.99
CA GLN A 197 -10.93 10.46 -15.24
C GLN A 197 -11.74 10.67 -13.98
N ARG A 198 -11.50 9.87 -12.94
CA ARG A 198 -12.07 10.01 -11.60
C ARG A 198 -11.37 9.10 -10.59
N GLY A 199 -11.73 9.28 -9.32
CA GLY A 199 -11.42 8.40 -8.19
C GLY A 199 -10.29 8.90 -7.32
N ARG A 200 -9.85 8.03 -6.41
CA ARG A 200 -8.79 8.31 -5.43
C ARG A 200 -7.65 7.34 -5.60
N ILE A 201 -6.44 7.86 -5.37
CA ILE A 201 -5.21 7.10 -5.39
C ILE A 201 -4.40 7.41 -4.14
N TRP A 202 -3.82 6.36 -3.56
CA TRP A 202 -2.81 6.47 -2.51
C TRP A 202 -1.62 5.62 -2.92
N ILE A 203 -0.42 6.19 -2.82
CA ILE A 203 0.82 5.47 -3.08
C ILE A 203 1.55 5.34 -1.76
N TYR A 204 1.90 4.11 -1.42
CA TYR A 204 2.56 3.74 -0.19
C TYR A 204 3.94 3.18 -0.49
N ARG A 205 4.90 3.57 0.33
CA ARG A 205 6.17 2.85 0.46
C ARG A 205 6.07 1.81 1.57
N PRO A 206 6.32 0.53 1.27
CA PRO A 206 6.53 -0.46 2.31
C PRO A 206 7.69 -0.05 3.23
N VAL A 207 7.46 -0.04 4.54
CA VAL A 207 8.42 0.40 5.57
C VAL A 207 8.45 -0.56 6.75
N GLY A 208 9.53 -0.51 7.53
CA GLY A 208 9.71 -1.30 8.73
C GLY A 208 8.84 -0.86 9.91
N TRP A 209 8.76 -1.72 10.93
CA TRP A 209 8.10 -1.40 12.20
C TRP A 209 8.68 -0.18 12.93
N ASP A 210 9.89 0.23 12.57
CA ASP A 210 10.53 1.45 13.09
C ASP A 210 9.81 2.72 12.66
N TYR A 211 8.96 2.65 11.62
CA TYR A 211 8.06 3.74 11.25
C TYR A 211 7.07 4.11 12.35
N VAL A 212 6.56 3.10 13.06
CA VAL A 212 5.63 3.28 14.19
C VAL A 212 6.35 3.26 15.54
N GLY A 213 7.68 3.44 15.53
CA GLY A 213 8.53 3.49 16.71
C GLY A 213 8.72 2.14 17.40
N LEU A 214 8.64 1.02 16.66
CA LEU A 214 8.92 -0.32 17.15
C LEU A 214 10.17 -0.89 16.47
N ASN A 215 11.05 -1.57 17.22
CA ASN A 215 12.27 -2.15 16.65
C ASN A 215 12.08 -3.59 16.15
N ALA A 216 10.90 -4.17 16.40
CA ALA A 216 10.51 -5.51 16.00
C ALA A 216 8.99 -5.54 15.75
N GLU A 217 8.54 -6.62 15.11
CA GLU A 217 7.11 -6.90 15.00
C GLU A 217 6.50 -7.09 16.41
N PRO A 218 5.36 -6.45 16.72
CA PRO A 218 4.71 -6.65 18.01
C PRO A 218 4.13 -8.06 18.09
N GLU A 219 4.49 -8.77 19.15
CA GLU A 219 3.87 -10.05 19.50
C GLU A 219 2.62 -9.78 20.36
N ALA A 220 1.55 -10.52 20.08
CA ALA A 220 0.32 -10.47 20.87
C ALA A 220 0.00 -11.87 21.36
N ASP A 221 0.03 -12.07 22.67
CA ASP A 221 -0.44 -13.31 23.30
C ASP A 221 -1.96 -13.23 23.48
N TRP A 222 -2.67 -14.16 22.84
CA TRP A 222 -4.10 -14.34 23.03
C TRP A 222 -4.45 -15.79 23.43
N PRO A 223 -5.21 -16.00 24.51
CA PRO A 223 -5.69 -14.98 25.45
C PRO A 223 -4.51 -14.37 26.23
N PRO A 224 -4.62 -13.12 26.70
CA PRO A 224 -3.60 -12.54 27.56
C PRO A 224 -3.36 -13.46 28.77
N PRO A 225 -2.10 -13.62 29.22
CA PRO A 225 -1.82 -14.32 30.46
C PRO A 225 -2.64 -13.70 31.60
N ASP A 226 -3.28 -14.56 32.40
CA ASP A 226 -4.35 -14.29 33.38
C ASP A 226 -4.59 -12.80 33.74
N PRO A 227 -5.74 -12.21 33.38
CA PRO A 227 -6.03 -10.78 33.58
C PRO A 227 -6.06 -10.34 35.05
N THR A 228 -5.99 -11.26 36.02
CA THR A 228 -5.91 -10.94 37.45
C THR A 228 -4.59 -10.26 37.87
N LEU A 229 -3.55 -10.27 37.03
CA LEU A 229 -2.26 -9.63 37.31
C LEU A 229 -2.22 -8.10 37.10
N PHE A 230 -3.27 -7.50 36.54
CA PHE A 230 -3.32 -6.05 36.22
C PHE A 230 -4.25 -5.22 37.12
N LEU A 231 -4.78 -5.79 38.21
CA LEU A 231 -5.49 -4.99 39.19
C LEU A 231 -4.49 -4.25 40.09
N PRO A 232 -4.53 -2.91 40.17
CA PRO A 232 -3.73 -2.18 41.15
C PRO A 232 -4.17 -2.59 42.56
N SER A 233 -3.18 -2.96 43.38
CA SER A 233 -3.31 -3.17 44.83
C SER A 233 -3.76 -1.91 45.56
#